data_AF-A0AAN8JBV3-F1
#
_entry.id   AF-A0AAN8JBV3-F1
#
_cell.length_a   1.000
_cell.length_b   1.000
_cell.length_c   1.000
_cell.angle_alpha   90.00
_cell.angle_beta   90.00
_cell.angle_gamma   90.00
#
_symmetry.space_group_name_H-M   'P 1'
#
loop_
_entity.id
_entity.type
_entity.pdbx_description
1 polymer ?
#
loop_
_entity_poly.entity_id
_entity_poly.type
_entity_poly.pdbx_seq_one_letter_code
_entity_poly.pdbx_strand_id
1 'polypeptide(L)'
;MSEFFSEFATYHETIISKVGKFVIAGDFNIHVDSDTDTNSSQFKELFHSFGLVQHVDNPTHRLGHTLDLLLTKADESVISQVIVIDPQLSDHSAVHFIVPFKPQTTTPPCNVEYRKFRNINKDKFKEALLTLPISSNKTLEELINDYNKLIKNIIDVHAPKMTRRIVIKPENPWFCDTIRDARKVRRKAERTWVRTGLSVQKQIYITEIKSVAKLVESKKNGVLQY
;
A
#
# COMPACT_ATOMS: atom_id res chain seq x y z
N MET A 1 -12.47 28.89 -14.69
CA MET A 1 -11.09 29.25 -14.30
C MET A 1 -11.07 30.16 -13.08
N SER A 2 -11.74 31.32 -13.09
CA SER A 2 -11.81 32.20 -11.90
C SER A 2 -12.36 31.52 -10.65
N GLU A 3 -13.43 30.72 -10.79
CA GLU A 3 -14.00 29.93 -9.70
C GLU A 3 -12.99 28.93 -9.12
N PHE A 4 -12.34 28.14 -9.98
CA PHE A 4 -11.28 27.22 -9.58
C PHE A 4 -10.13 27.92 -8.83
N PHE A 5 -9.68 29.09 -9.28
CA PHE A 5 -8.63 29.84 -8.58
C PHE A 5 -9.09 30.32 -7.21
N SER A 6 -10.33 30.78 -7.08
CA SER A 6 -10.92 31.17 -5.80
C SER A 6 -11.02 29.97 -4.84
N GLU A 7 -11.47 28.82 -5.32
CA GLU A 7 -11.54 27.58 -4.55
C GLU A 7 -10.15 27.09 -4.15
N PHE A 8 -9.18 27.12 -5.06
CA PHE A 8 -7.79 26.75 -4.79
C PHE A 8 -7.18 27.66 -3.73
N ALA A 9 -7.41 28.97 -3.80
CA ALA A 9 -6.96 29.93 -2.80
C ALA A 9 -7.55 29.62 -1.41
N THR A 10 -8.86 29.44 -1.34
CA THR A 10 -9.58 29.09 -0.09
C THR A 10 -9.10 27.76 0.50
N TYR A 11 -8.89 26.76 -0.35
CA TYR A 11 -8.34 25.47 0.03
C TYR A 11 -6.92 25.63 0.60
N HIS A 12 -6.10 26.47 -0.02
CA HIS A 12 -4.72 26.69 0.41
C HIS A 12 -4.63 27.44 1.75
N GLU A 13 -5.48 28.46 1.98
CA GLU A 13 -5.62 29.12 3.28
C GLU A 13 -5.96 28.10 4.40
N THR A 14 -6.81 27.14 4.07
CA THR A 14 -7.20 26.06 4.99
C THR A 14 -6.07 25.06 5.23
N ILE A 15 -5.19 24.80 4.26
CA ILE A 15 -4.06 23.89 4.44
C ILE A 15 -2.92 24.58 5.20
N ILE A 16 -2.61 25.84 4.89
CA ILE A 16 -1.54 26.59 5.56
C ILE A 16 -1.78 26.66 7.07
N SER A 17 -3.05 26.79 7.49
CA SER A 17 -3.43 26.83 8.90
C SER A 17 -3.32 25.48 9.62
N LYS A 18 -3.13 24.37 8.91
CA LYS A 18 -2.94 23.04 9.51
C LYS A 18 -1.48 22.84 9.92
N VAL A 19 -1.28 22.20 11.07
CA VAL A 19 0.05 21.80 11.53
C VAL A 19 0.56 20.65 10.66
N GLY A 20 1.66 20.87 9.95
CA GLY A 20 2.36 19.82 9.21
C GLY A 20 2.94 20.29 7.88
N LYS A 21 3.63 19.36 7.22
CA LYS A 21 4.16 19.51 5.87
C LYS A 21 3.15 18.94 4.88
N PHE A 22 3.06 19.52 3.68
CA PHE A 22 2.17 19.01 2.65
C PHE A 22 2.85 18.95 1.29
N VAL A 23 2.25 18.14 0.42
CA VAL A 23 2.58 18.03 -0.99
C VAL A 23 1.23 18.04 -1.73
N ILE A 24 1.06 18.96 -2.67
CA ILE A 24 -0.10 19.00 -3.54
C ILE A 24 0.35 18.42 -4.88
N ALA A 25 -0.30 17.34 -5.32
CA ALA A 25 0.04 16.67 -6.57
C ALA A 25 -1.23 16.26 -7.31
N GLY A 26 -1.24 16.43 -8.63
CA GLY A 26 -2.34 16.01 -9.47
C GLY A 26 -2.34 16.69 -10.83
N ASP A 27 -3.33 16.33 -11.64
CA ASP A 27 -3.63 16.96 -12.92
C ASP A 27 -4.47 18.23 -12.70
N PHE A 28 -3.91 19.38 -13.04
CA PHE A 28 -4.56 20.68 -12.91
C PHE A 28 -5.27 21.10 -14.21
N ASN A 29 -5.03 20.41 -15.33
CA ASN A 29 -5.51 20.79 -16.65
C ASN A 29 -5.20 22.27 -17.03
N ILE A 30 -4.06 22.79 -16.57
CA ILE A 30 -3.54 24.13 -16.90
C ILE A 30 -2.15 23.95 -17.51
N HIS A 31 -1.90 24.57 -18.67
CA HIS A 31 -0.61 24.54 -19.34
C HIS A 31 0.40 25.46 -18.63
N VAL A 32 0.92 25.03 -17.48
CA VAL A 32 1.78 25.89 -16.63
C VAL A 32 3.12 26.20 -17.32
N ASP A 33 3.51 25.42 -18.32
CA ASP A 33 4.66 25.70 -19.18
C ASP A 33 4.43 26.84 -20.20
N SER A 34 3.19 27.25 -20.46
CA SER A 34 2.87 28.28 -21.44
C SER A 34 2.91 29.68 -20.83
N ASP A 35 3.87 30.50 -21.25
CA ASP A 35 3.97 31.92 -20.84
C ASP A 35 3.01 32.83 -21.62
N THR A 36 2.39 32.30 -22.68
CA THR A 36 1.40 33.03 -23.49
C THR A 36 -0.03 32.91 -22.96
N ASP A 37 -0.28 31.97 -22.04
CA ASP A 37 -1.61 31.75 -21.47
C ASP A 37 -1.79 32.60 -20.21
N THR A 38 -2.82 33.46 -20.23
CA THR A 38 -3.24 34.28 -19.08
C THR A 38 -3.56 33.42 -17.86
N ASN A 39 -4.19 32.25 -18.05
CA ASN A 39 -4.53 31.37 -16.93
C ASN A 39 -3.29 30.76 -16.28
N SER A 40 -2.30 30.36 -17.09
CA SER A 40 -1.01 29.88 -16.61
C SER A 40 -0.32 30.95 -15.77
N SER A 41 -0.26 32.19 -16.28
CA SER A 41 0.37 33.32 -15.57
C SER A 41 -0.33 33.64 -14.25
N GLN A 42 -1.67 33.72 -14.24
CA GLN A 42 -2.46 33.95 -13.03
C GLN A 42 -2.29 32.82 -12.01
N PHE A 43 -2.25 31.57 -12.48
CA PHE A 43 -2.09 30.42 -11.59
C PHE A 43 -0.68 30.34 -10.99
N LYS A 44 0.36 30.65 -11.77
CA LYS A 44 1.74 30.82 -11.28
C LYS A 44 1.79 31.87 -10.19
N GLU A 45 1.24 33.04 -10.44
CA GLU A 45 1.22 34.13 -9.47
C GLU A 45 0.48 33.73 -8.19
N LEU A 46 -0.64 33.01 -8.32
CA LEU A 46 -1.42 32.51 -7.19
C LEU A 46 -0.59 31.57 -6.29
N PHE A 47 0.00 30.51 -6.83
CA PHE A 47 0.77 29.58 -5.98
C PHE A 47 2.07 30.21 -5.48
N HIS A 48 2.69 31.12 -6.23
CA HIS A 48 3.85 31.89 -5.76
C HIS A 48 3.48 32.83 -4.59
N SER A 49 2.29 33.45 -4.62
CA SER A 49 1.80 34.30 -3.53
C SER A 49 1.64 33.52 -2.22
N PHE A 50 1.38 32.22 -2.31
CA PHE A 50 1.32 31.29 -1.20
C PHE A 50 2.68 30.69 -0.80
N GLY A 51 3.78 31.13 -1.41
CA GLY A 51 5.12 30.61 -1.14
C GLY A 51 5.33 29.18 -1.65
N LEU A 52 4.57 28.73 -2.64
CA LEU A 52 4.73 27.40 -3.24
C LEU A 52 5.74 27.40 -4.38
N VAL A 53 6.38 26.25 -4.55
CA VAL A 53 7.29 25.94 -5.64
C VAL A 53 6.76 24.71 -6.36
N GLN A 54 6.74 24.80 -7.69
CA GLN A 54 6.45 23.68 -8.58
C GLN A 54 7.76 22.95 -8.88
N HIS A 55 7.73 21.61 -8.87
CA HIS A 55 8.93 20.76 -9.02
C HIS A 55 8.98 19.90 -10.29
N VAL A 56 7.98 19.94 -11.16
CA VAL A 56 7.94 19.15 -12.40
C VAL A 56 8.45 20.01 -13.56
N ASP A 57 9.61 19.66 -14.11
CA ASP A 57 10.32 20.41 -15.16
C ASP A 57 10.21 19.77 -16.55
N ASN A 58 9.47 18.68 -16.70
CA ASN A 58 9.30 17.96 -17.95
C ASN A 58 7.82 17.84 -18.34
N PRO A 59 7.52 17.75 -19.66
CA PRO A 59 6.16 17.49 -20.14
C PRO A 59 5.56 16.25 -19.49
N THR A 60 4.36 16.41 -18.92
CA THR A 60 3.61 15.30 -18.32
C THR A 60 2.54 14.76 -19.26
N HIS A 61 2.24 15.46 -20.36
CA HIS A 61 1.28 15.04 -21.35
C HIS A 61 1.95 14.79 -22.71
N ARG A 62 1.45 13.82 -23.49
CA ARG A 62 2.01 13.42 -24.80
C ARG A 62 2.08 14.54 -25.84
N LEU A 63 1.32 15.62 -25.65
CA LEU A 63 1.34 16.80 -26.53
C LEU A 63 2.45 17.80 -26.16
N GLY A 64 3.29 17.50 -25.17
CA GLY A 64 4.45 18.32 -24.82
C GLY A 64 4.21 19.34 -23.70
N HIS A 65 3.05 19.28 -23.03
CA HIS A 65 2.70 20.22 -21.97
C HIS A 65 2.82 19.63 -20.56
N THR A 66 2.91 20.52 -19.58
CA THR A 66 2.97 20.20 -18.16
C THR A 66 1.63 20.51 -17.50
N LEU A 67 0.80 19.47 -17.34
CA LEU A 67 -0.53 19.57 -16.73
C LEU A 67 -0.55 19.01 -15.30
N ASP A 68 0.31 18.01 -15.05
CA ASP A 68 0.44 17.35 -13.76
C ASP A 68 1.50 18.08 -12.93
N LEU A 69 1.08 18.67 -11.82
CA LEU A 69 1.95 19.51 -10.99
C LEU A 69 2.29 18.81 -9.68
N LEU A 70 3.45 19.19 -9.16
CA LEU A 70 3.92 18.82 -7.83
C LEU A 70 4.31 20.11 -7.11
N LEU A 71 3.49 20.54 -6.16
CA LEU A 71 3.66 21.78 -5.42
C LEU A 71 4.02 21.49 -3.95
N THR A 72 5.05 22.16 -3.44
CA THR A 72 5.39 22.19 -2.01
C THR A 72 5.71 23.61 -1.58
N LYS A 73 5.75 23.89 -0.27
CA LYS A 73 6.29 25.16 0.21
C LYS A 73 7.77 25.31 -0.14
N ALA A 74 8.20 26.52 -0.46
CA ALA A 74 9.57 26.86 -0.85
C ALA A 74 10.60 26.63 0.27
N ASP A 75 10.18 26.84 1.52
CA ASP A 75 11.03 26.74 2.72
C ASP A 75 11.12 25.31 3.28
N GLU A 76 10.40 24.35 2.69
CA GLU A 76 10.37 22.97 3.14
C GLU A 76 10.93 21.99 2.10
N SER A 77 12.04 21.32 2.44
CA SER A 77 12.53 20.18 1.67
C SER A 77 11.73 18.91 1.98
N VAL A 78 10.51 18.81 1.45
CA VAL A 78 9.59 17.67 1.68
C VAL A 78 9.78 16.55 0.65
N ILE A 79 10.36 16.85 -0.50
CA ILE A 79 10.49 15.89 -1.61
C ILE A 79 11.91 15.86 -2.18
N SER A 80 12.22 14.78 -2.90
CA SER A 80 13.48 14.61 -3.61
C SER A 80 13.28 13.68 -4.81
N GLN A 81 14.22 13.69 -5.77
CA GLN A 81 14.23 12.81 -6.95
C GLN A 81 12.92 12.84 -7.75
N VAL A 82 12.53 14.03 -8.22
CA VAL A 82 11.39 14.16 -9.14
C VAL A 82 11.80 13.67 -10.52
N ILE A 83 11.07 12.69 -11.05
CA ILE A 83 11.28 12.14 -12.39
C ILE A 83 9.94 11.95 -13.09
N VAL A 84 9.88 12.29 -14.38
CA VAL A 84 8.71 12.04 -15.23
C VAL A 84 8.99 10.80 -16.08
N ILE A 85 8.09 9.81 -16.01
CA ILE A 85 8.21 8.54 -16.73
C ILE A 85 6.97 8.36 -17.58
N ASP A 86 7.12 8.21 -18.90
CA ASP A 86 6.00 7.81 -19.76
C ASP A 86 5.81 6.29 -19.69
N PRO A 87 4.73 5.78 -19.05
CA PRO A 87 4.45 4.35 -19.02
C PRO A 87 3.93 3.81 -20.36
N GLN A 88 3.59 4.69 -21.31
CA GLN A 88 2.89 4.42 -22.56
C GLN A 88 1.56 3.68 -22.38
N LEU A 89 0.90 3.96 -21.25
CA LEU A 89 -0.40 3.40 -20.85
C LEU A 89 -1.52 4.45 -20.89
N SER A 90 -1.16 5.73 -20.90
CA SER A 90 -2.02 6.89 -20.97
C SER A 90 -1.33 7.93 -21.85
N ASP A 91 -2.09 8.93 -22.26
CA ASP A 91 -1.61 10.23 -22.74
C ASP A 91 -0.92 11.07 -21.67
N HIS A 92 -1.06 10.73 -20.38
CA HIS A 92 -0.28 11.27 -19.28
C HIS A 92 0.92 10.38 -18.91
N SER A 93 2.00 11.03 -18.50
CA SER A 93 3.20 10.47 -17.92
C SER A 93 3.08 10.44 -16.40
N ALA A 94 3.73 9.47 -15.77
CA ALA A 94 3.75 9.35 -14.32
C ALA A 94 4.83 10.27 -13.73
N VAL A 95 4.44 11.15 -12.80
CA VAL A 95 5.36 11.93 -11.98
C VAL A 95 5.73 11.12 -10.74
N HIS A 96 7.00 10.74 -10.61
CA HIS A 96 7.54 10.01 -9.47
C HIS A 96 8.40 10.95 -8.62
N PHE A 97 8.28 10.83 -7.30
CA PHE A 97 9.09 11.59 -6.35
C PHE A 97 9.20 10.83 -5.02
N ILE A 98 10.21 11.16 -4.24
CA ILE A 98 10.47 10.55 -2.93
C ILE A 98 10.13 11.54 -1.83
N VAL A 99 9.24 11.12 -0.92
CA VAL A 99 8.94 11.81 0.34
C VAL A 99 9.66 11.07 1.48
N PRO A 100 10.60 11.70 2.22
CA PRO A 100 11.21 11.11 3.40
C PRO A 100 10.20 11.13 4.55
N PHE A 101 9.33 10.13 4.57
CA PHE A 101 8.28 9.99 5.57
C PHE A 101 8.62 8.90 6.58
N LYS A 102 8.56 9.25 7.86
CA LYS A 102 8.58 8.28 8.96
C LYS A 102 7.14 8.03 9.42
N PRO A 103 6.51 6.91 9.04
CA PRO A 103 5.15 6.60 9.48
C PRO A 103 5.11 6.51 11.00
N GLN A 104 4.25 7.31 11.62
CA GLN A 104 3.86 7.07 13.00
C GLN A 104 3.00 5.81 13.03
N THR A 105 3.52 4.72 13.60
CA THR A 105 2.74 3.50 13.78
C THR A 105 1.68 3.76 14.84
N THR A 106 0.44 3.96 14.40
CA THR A 106 -0.72 4.18 15.28
C THR A 106 -1.25 2.89 15.90
N THR A 107 -0.89 1.74 15.34
CA THR A 107 -1.34 0.44 15.84
C THR A 107 -0.42 0.00 16.99
N PRO A 108 -0.94 -0.07 18.23
CA PRO A 108 -0.14 -0.57 19.33
C PRO A 108 0.20 -2.03 19.04
N PRO A 109 1.49 -2.40 19.13
CA PRO A 109 1.88 -3.78 18.97
C PRO A 109 1.31 -4.63 20.10
N CYS A 110 0.78 -5.80 19.78
CA CYS A 110 0.34 -6.77 20.78
C CYS A 110 1.36 -7.91 20.91
N ASN A 111 1.41 -8.49 22.10
CA ASN A 111 2.16 -9.71 22.35
C ASN A 111 1.24 -10.89 22.07
N VAL A 112 1.61 -11.72 21.12
CA VAL A 112 0.95 -13.01 20.88
C VAL A 112 1.83 -14.14 21.39
N GLU A 113 1.21 -15.07 22.11
CA GLU A 113 1.83 -16.35 22.46
C GLU A 113 1.67 -17.32 21.29
N TYR A 114 2.74 -18.04 20.97
CA TYR A 114 2.72 -19.06 19.94
C TYR A 114 3.70 -20.19 20.29
N ARG A 115 3.56 -21.32 19.59
CA ARG A 115 4.50 -22.45 19.67
C ARG A 115 4.96 -22.81 18.28
N LYS A 116 6.23 -23.19 18.14
CA LYS A 116 6.81 -23.62 16.87
C LYS A 116 6.52 -25.11 16.60
N PHE A 117 5.24 -25.48 16.47
CA PHE A 117 4.83 -26.88 16.22
C PHE A 117 5.51 -27.49 14.98
N ARG A 118 5.75 -26.68 13.95
CA ARG A 118 6.45 -27.13 12.72
C ARG A 118 7.90 -27.52 12.96
N ASN A 119 8.52 -27.11 14.06
CA ASN A 119 9.92 -27.36 14.39
C ASN A 119 10.11 -28.44 15.47
N ILE A 120 9.06 -29.19 15.79
CA ILE A 120 9.17 -30.31 16.73
C ILE A 120 10.00 -31.42 16.06
N ASN A 121 11.02 -31.92 16.77
CA ASN A 121 11.68 -33.16 16.40
C ASN A 121 10.70 -34.32 16.61
N LYS A 122 10.23 -34.91 15.51
CA LYS A 122 9.19 -35.95 15.52
C LYS A 122 9.64 -37.22 16.22
N ASP A 123 10.91 -37.60 16.10
CA ASP A 123 11.41 -38.86 16.65
C ASP A 123 11.49 -38.78 18.18
N LYS A 124 12.09 -37.71 18.71
CA LYS A 124 12.11 -37.48 20.17
C LYS A 124 10.71 -37.31 20.77
N PHE A 125 9.80 -36.69 20.03
CA PHE A 125 8.42 -36.53 20.47
C PHE A 125 7.67 -37.87 20.53
N LYS A 126 7.90 -38.76 19.56
CA LYS A 126 7.36 -40.13 19.58
C LYS A 126 7.93 -40.95 20.74
N GLU A 127 9.24 -40.87 20.97
CA GLU A 127 9.87 -41.54 22.12
C GLU A 127 9.24 -41.08 23.44
N ALA A 128 9.07 -39.76 23.62
CA ALA A 128 8.43 -39.20 24.81
C ALA A 128 6.98 -39.70 25.01
N LEU A 129 6.21 -39.86 23.93
CA LEU A 129 4.85 -40.41 23.98
C LEU A 129 4.82 -41.88 24.40
N LEU A 130 5.77 -42.69 23.93
CA LEU A 130 5.85 -44.11 24.26
C LEU A 130 6.25 -44.34 25.72
N THR A 131 6.98 -43.40 26.32
CA THR A 131 7.40 -43.46 27.73
C THR A 131 6.36 -42.96 28.72
N LEU A 132 5.13 -42.66 28.28
CA LEU A 132 4.10 -42.09 29.14
C LEU A 132 3.61 -43.08 30.20
N PRO A 133 3.70 -42.74 31.49
CA PRO A 133 3.23 -43.60 32.58
C PRO A 133 1.72 -43.44 32.75
N ILE A 134 0.93 -44.09 31.90
CA ILE A 134 -0.53 -44.14 32.04
C ILE A 134 -0.88 -45.30 32.97
N SER A 135 -1.37 -45.01 34.18
CA SER A 135 -1.82 -46.04 35.14
C SER A 135 -3.32 -46.31 35.00
N SER A 136 -3.72 -47.58 34.92
CA SER A 136 -5.10 -48.00 34.68
C SER A 136 -6.03 -47.99 35.91
N ASN A 137 -5.52 -47.69 37.10
CA ASN A 137 -6.25 -47.84 38.37
C ASN A 137 -6.90 -46.53 38.85
N LYS A 138 -7.44 -45.72 37.93
CA LYS A 138 -8.04 -44.42 38.22
C LYS A 138 -9.42 -44.30 37.59
N THR A 139 -10.23 -43.38 38.09
CA THR A 139 -11.51 -43.05 37.46
C THR A 139 -11.30 -42.45 36.06
N LEU A 140 -12.31 -42.52 35.20
CA LEU A 140 -12.22 -42.01 33.83
C LEU A 140 -11.82 -40.52 33.77
N GLU A 141 -12.39 -39.70 34.66
CA GLU A 141 -12.09 -38.26 34.72
C GLU A 141 -10.63 -37.99 35.11
N GLU A 142 -10.10 -38.75 36.07
CA GLU A 142 -8.71 -38.66 36.49
C GLU A 142 -7.75 -39.10 35.38
N LEU A 143 -8.08 -40.17 34.65
CA LEU A 143 -7.31 -40.63 33.48
C LEU A 143 -7.24 -39.57 32.39
N ILE A 144 -8.36 -38.92 32.07
CA ILE A 144 -8.42 -37.85 31.07
C ILE A 144 -7.58 -36.65 31.52
N ASN A 145 -7.67 -36.26 32.79
CA ASN A 145 -6.90 -35.15 33.33
C ASN A 145 -5.40 -35.43 33.31
N ASP A 146 -4.99 -36.63 33.71
CA ASP A 146 -3.59 -37.05 33.71
C ASP A 146 -3.04 -37.11 32.28
N TYR A 147 -3.79 -37.69 31.35
CA TYR A 147 -3.44 -37.69 29.93
C TYR A 147 -3.22 -36.26 29.40
N ASN A 148 -4.18 -35.36 29.62
CA ASN A 148 -4.07 -33.97 29.15
C ASN A 148 -2.87 -33.24 29.76
N LYS A 149 -2.58 -33.45 31.04
CA LYS A 149 -1.40 -32.88 31.71
C LYS A 149 -0.10 -33.42 31.13
N LEU A 150 0.00 -34.73 30.94
CA LEU A 150 1.20 -35.39 30.41
C LEU A 150 1.49 -34.93 28.98
N ILE A 151 0.49 -34.91 28.11
CA ILE A 151 0.63 -34.43 26.73
C ILE A 151 1.02 -32.95 26.71
N LYS A 152 0.41 -32.11 27.56
CA LYS A 152 0.77 -30.70 27.68
C LYS A 152 2.24 -30.53 28.09
N ASN A 153 2.73 -31.32 29.05
CA ASN A 153 4.13 -31.27 29.48
C ASN A 153 5.10 -31.66 28.35
N ILE A 154 4.79 -32.71 27.59
CA ILE A 154 5.60 -33.08 26.42
C ILE A 154 5.61 -31.94 25.40
N ILE A 155 4.45 -31.33 25.12
CA ILE A 155 4.37 -30.18 24.22
C ILE A 155 5.15 -28.98 24.75
N ASP A 156 5.17 -28.74 26.07
CA ASP A 156 5.97 -27.68 26.70
C ASP A 156 7.49 -27.89 26.54
N VAL A 157 7.96 -29.14 26.58
CA VAL A 157 9.37 -29.47 26.35
C VAL A 157 9.75 -29.33 24.87
N HIS A 158 8.94 -29.88 23.97
CA HIS A 158 9.29 -29.97 22.55
C HIS A 158 8.92 -28.72 21.73
N ALA A 159 7.92 -27.96 22.19
CA ALA A 159 7.48 -26.72 21.57
C ALA A 159 7.10 -25.71 22.67
N PRO A 160 8.10 -25.15 23.38
CA PRO A 160 7.86 -24.20 24.45
C PRO A 160 7.06 -23.00 23.95
N LYS A 161 6.24 -22.42 24.84
CA LYS A 161 5.55 -21.16 24.55
C LYS A 161 6.57 -20.07 24.30
N MET A 162 6.38 -19.35 23.20
CA MET A 162 7.19 -18.20 22.82
C MET A 162 6.27 -17.00 22.67
N THR A 163 6.80 -15.81 22.97
CA THR A 163 6.09 -14.56 22.76
C THR A 163 6.69 -13.84 21.57
N ARG A 164 5.85 -13.33 20.67
CA ARG A 164 6.29 -12.43 19.61
C ARG A 164 5.45 -11.17 19.62
N ARG A 165 6.13 -10.04 19.49
CA ARG A 165 5.51 -8.73 19.28
C ARG A 165 5.05 -8.64 17.82
N ILE A 166 3.75 -8.50 17.59
CA ILE A 166 3.17 -8.32 16.26
C ILE A 166 2.34 -7.03 16.21
N VAL A 167 2.18 -6.50 15.01
CA VAL A 167 1.23 -5.43 14.73
C VAL A 167 0.03 -6.07 14.04
N ILE A 168 -1.12 -6.09 14.71
CA ILE A 168 -2.37 -6.54 14.07
C ILE A 168 -2.83 -5.41 13.16
N LYS A 169 -2.86 -5.68 11.86
CA LYS A 169 -3.42 -4.77 10.88
C LYS A 169 -4.92 -5.04 10.78
N PRO A 170 -5.76 -3.99 10.65
CA PRO A 170 -7.17 -4.19 10.36
C PRO A 170 -7.32 -4.98 9.06
N GLU A 171 -8.36 -5.81 8.99
CA GLU A 171 -8.68 -6.49 7.76
C GLU A 171 -8.99 -5.47 6.66
N ASN A 172 -8.64 -5.83 5.43
CA ASN A 172 -8.95 -5.05 4.26
C ASN A 172 -10.01 -5.83 3.44
N PRO A 173 -11.32 -5.60 3.67
CA PRO A 173 -12.36 -6.49 3.19
C PRO A 173 -12.47 -6.52 1.66
N TRP A 174 -12.08 -5.43 0.99
CA TRP A 174 -12.09 -5.39 -0.46
C TRP A 174 -10.92 -6.21 -1.05
N PHE A 175 -9.79 -6.36 -0.35
CA PHE A 175 -8.60 -7.05 -0.84
C PHE A 175 -8.65 -8.57 -0.60
N CYS A 176 -9.50 -9.24 -1.37
CA CYS A 176 -9.69 -10.69 -1.34
C CYS A 176 -8.80 -11.45 -2.33
N ASP A 177 -8.81 -12.79 -2.25
CA ASP A 177 -7.97 -13.66 -3.09
C ASP A 177 -8.26 -13.50 -4.59
N THR A 178 -9.49 -13.19 -4.99
CA THR A 178 -9.83 -12.95 -6.40
C THR A 178 -9.09 -11.74 -6.98
N ILE A 179 -8.97 -10.64 -6.22
CA ILE A 179 -8.17 -9.48 -6.61
C ILE A 179 -6.69 -9.85 -6.63
N ARG A 180 -6.23 -10.66 -5.67
CA ARG A 180 -4.84 -11.12 -5.63
C ARG A 180 -4.48 -11.91 -6.89
N ASP A 181 -5.35 -12.81 -7.32
CA ASP A 181 -5.13 -13.63 -8.50
C ASP A 181 -5.23 -12.81 -9.80
N ALA A 182 -6.20 -11.90 -9.90
CA ALA A 182 -6.27 -10.97 -11.03
C ALA A 182 -5.01 -10.10 -11.15
N ARG A 183 -4.46 -9.60 -10.04
CA ARG A 183 -3.18 -8.85 -10.03
C ARG A 183 -1.99 -9.73 -10.45
N LYS A 184 -1.98 -11.03 -10.12
CA LYS A 184 -0.93 -11.97 -10.59
C LYS A 184 -0.99 -12.13 -12.10
N VAL A 185 -2.18 -12.31 -12.68
CA VAL A 185 -2.37 -12.41 -14.14
C VAL A 185 -1.89 -11.13 -14.83
N ARG A 186 -2.33 -9.96 -14.36
CA ARG A 186 -1.86 -8.66 -14.86
C ARG A 186 -0.33 -8.53 -14.81
N ARG A 187 0.30 -8.90 -13.69
CA ARG A 187 1.76 -8.84 -13.53
C ARG A 187 2.50 -9.82 -14.44
N LYS A 188 1.89 -10.98 -14.76
CA LYS A 188 2.44 -11.94 -15.73
C LYS A 188 2.39 -11.36 -17.15
N ALA A 189 1.28 -10.73 -17.54
CA ALA A 189 1.15 -10.04 -18.82
C ALA A 189 2.18 -8.91 -18.97
N GLU A 190 2.32 -8.08 -17.94
CA GLU A 190 3.32 -7.00 -17.89
C GLU A 190 4.75 -7.52 -18.09
N ARG A 191 5.17 -8.52 -17.30
CA ARG A 191 6.51 -9.11 -17.43
C ARG A 191 6.75 -9.73 -18.82
N THR A 192 5.70 -10.30 -19.42
CA THR A 192 5.80 -10.87 -20.77
C THR A 192 5.96 -9.78 -21.81
N TRP A 193 5.19 -8.69 -21.71
CA TRP A 193 5.34 -7.53 -22.57
C TRP A 193 6.73 -6.89 -22.44
N VAL A 194 7.18 -6.58 -21.22
CA VAL A 194 8.51 -5.98 -20.98
C VAL A 194 9.64 -6.86 -21.55
N ARG A 195 9.50 -8.19 -21.45
CA ARG A 195 10.50 -9.14 -22.00
C ARG A 195 10.47 -9.25 -23.52
N THR A 196 9.30 -9.19 -24.14
CA THR A 196 9.13 -9.51 -25.57
C THR A 196 9.00 -8.29 -26.47
N GLY A 197 8.60 -7.14 -25.93
CA GLY A 197 8.33 -5.92 -26.69
C GLY A 197 7.11 -6.01 -27.64
N LEU A 198 6.40 -7.15 -27.68
CA LEU A 198 5.34 -7.39 -28.67
C LEU A 198 4.07 -6.57 -28.37
N SER A 199 3.51 -5.94 -29.41
CA SER A 199 2.26 -5.16 -29.32
C SER A 199 1.07 -5.99 -28.82
N VAL A 200 1.00 -7.28 -29.20
CA VAL A 200 -0.04 -8.19 -28.70
C VAL A 200 0.04 -8.36 -27.18
N GLN A 201 1.25 -8.49 -26.64
CA GLN A 201 1.46 -8.61 -25.19
C GLN A 201 1.15 -7.29 -24.47
N LYS A 202 1.45 -6.14 -25.10
CA LYS A 202 1.04 -4.81 -24.61
C LYS A 202 -0.49 -4.72 -24.51
N GLN A 203 -1.20 -5.16 -25.55
CA GLN A 203 -2.67 -5.13 -25.56
C GLN A 203 -3.28 -6.03 -24.48
N ILE A 204 -2.74 -7.24 -24.29
CA ILE A 204 -3.16 -8.13 -23.20
C ILE A 204 -2.95 -7.45 -21.85
N TYR A 205 -1.77 -6.85 -21.62
CA TYR A 205 -1.49 -6.13 -20.38
C TYR A 205 -2.47 -4.98 -20.12
N ILE A 206 -2.77 -4.16 -21.13
CA ILE A 206 -3.75 -3.06 -21.03
C ILE A 206 -5.15 -3.60 -20.69
N THR A 207 -5.58 -4.70 -21.31
CA THR A 207 -6.86 -5.35 -20.99
C THR A 207 -6.91 -5.82 -19.54
N GLU A 208 -5.84 -6.45 -19.05
CA GLU A 208 -5.74 -6.90 -17.66
C GLU A 208 -5.71 -5.75 -16.65
N ILE A 209 -5.11 -4.60 -17.00
CA ILE A 209 -5.19 -3.38 -16.18
C ILE A 209 -6.65 -2.97 -15.98
N LYS A 210 -7.43 -2.86 -17.06
CA LYS A 210 -8.84 -2.47 -17.02
C LYS A 210 -9.69 -3.47 -16.25
N SER A 211 -9.45 -4.76 -16.45
CA SER A 211 -10.12 -5.85 -15.73
C SER A 211 -9.91 -5.75 -14.21
N VAL A 212 -8.65 -5.59 -13.77
CA VAL A 212 -8.32 -5.44 -12.35
C VAL A 212 -8.94 -4.17 -11.76
N ALA A 213 -8.91 -3.04 -12.49
CA ALA A 213 -9.50 -1.78 -12.02
C ALA A 213 -11.00 -1.94 -11.76
N LYS A 214 -11.74 -2.51 -12.72
CA LYS A 214 -13.18 -2.79 -12.59
C LYS A 214 -13.50 -3.72 -11.42
N LEU A 215 -12.67 -4.75 -11.22
CA LEU A 215 -12.86 -5.70 -10.11
C LEU A 215 -12.63 -5.02 -8.74
N VAL A 216 -11.60 -4.18 -8.63
CA VAL A 216 -11.31 -3.42 -7.41
C VAL A 216 -12.44 -2.44 -7.10
N GLU A 217 -12.93 -1.71 -8.10
CA GLU A 217 -14.04 -0.77 -7.94
C GLU A 217 -15.32 -1.48 -7.49
N SER A 218 -15.70 -2.56 -8.15
CA SER A 218 -16.85 -3.39 -7.76
C SER A 218 -16.76 -3.89 -6.32
N LYS A 219 -15.57 -4.35 -5.89
CA LYS A 219 -15.37 -4.82 -4.51
C LYS A 219 -15.39 -3.70 -3.49
N LYS A 220 -14.77 -2.55 -3.78
CA LYS A 220 -14.84 -1.37 -2.88
C LYS A 220 -16.27 -0.90 -2.69
N ASN A 221 -17.06 -0.82 -3.76
CA ASN A 221 -18.46 -0.41 -3.69
C ASN A 221 -19.30 -1.39 -2.87
N GLY A 222 -19.04 -2.71 -2.99
CA GLY A 222 -19.74 -3.72 -2.18
C GLY A 222 -19.42 -3.69 -0.68
N VAL A 223 -18.24 -3.17 -0.28
CA VAL A 223 -17.87 -3.03 1.15
C VAL A 223 -18.48 -1.77 1.77
N LEU A 224 -18.72 -0.72 0.98
CA LEU A 224 -19.30 0.55 1.45
C LEU A 224 -20.83 0.53 1.61
N GLN A 225 -21.49 -0.57 1.23
CA GLN A 225 -22.96 -0.73 1.33
C GLN A 225 -23.43 -1.42 2.62
N TYR A 226 -22.56 -1.57 3.63
CA TYR A 226 -22.87 -2.14 4.94
C TYR A 226 -22.44 -1.21 6.08
#